data_AF-A0AA42QLV9-F1
#
_entry.id   AF-A0AA42QLV9-F1
#
_cell.length_a   1.000
_cell.length_b   1.000
_cell.length_c   1.000
_cell.angle_alpha   90.00
_cell.angle_beta   90.00
_cell.angle_gamma   90.00
#
_symmetry.space_group_name_H-M   'P 1'
#
loop_
_entity.id
_entity.type
_entity.pdbx_description
1 polymer ?
#
loop_
_entity_poly.entity_id
_entity_poly.type
_entity_poly.pdbx_seq_one_letter_code
_entity_poly.pdbx_strand_id
1 'polypeptide(L)'
;MRSLLACSALLLLPLSALAADAPNCKFTAARTLKLDTAGARAVVIEVNQHDLKVVASKGGGQLDGRACASSQEWLDQLVLDQRREGDKLVVSLRRDGRHSGISLGNSYAWLDIHGSVPDNLPLQLKVGSGDASVENAQSLSVDVGSGDAVARGTRGSIHAAVGSGDLNIDGGSSLNLLSLGSGDVNAHNIGGDAVTGTVGSGDLKITDVRGNARLDTVGSGDIEFKRVQGSVEVGVVGSGGVDLADIGGNVHVRSHGSGDIQVDGVRGSLTVDHSGSGDVEHRNVSGRVTLPRSK
;
A
#
# COMPACT_ATOMS: atom_id res chain seq x y z
N MET A 1 47.13 1.55 -63.49
CA MET A 1 46.54 2.69 -62.74
C MET A 1 45.02 2.57 -62.82
N ARG A 2 44.32 2.89 -61.71
CA ARG A 2 42.85 2.83 -61.44
C ARG A 2 42.39 1.49 -60.81
N SER A 3 42.50 1.29 -59.49
CA SER A 3 41.68 1.82 -58.35
C SER A 3 40.19 1.54 -58.54
N LEU A 4 39.64 0.52 -57.86
CA LEU A 4 38.92 0.55 -56.56
C LEU A 4 37.45 0.98 -56.70
N LEU A 5 36.52 0.11 -56.26
CA LEU A 5 35.51 0.39 -55.22
C LEU A 5 34.55 -0.80 -55.10
N ALA A 6 34.75 -1.61 -54.06
CA ALA A 6 33.80 -2.61 -53.58
C ALA A 6 32.81 -1.93 -52.64
N CYS A 7 31.52 -1.89 -53.00
CA CYS A 7 30.44 -1.46 -52.12
C CYS A 7 29.91 -2.65 -51.32
N SER A 8 30.46 -2.84 -50.12
CA SER A 8 29.90 -3.74 -49.11
C SER A 8 28.75 -3.01 -48.39
N ALA A 9 27.51 -3.38 -48.68
CA ALA A 9 26.33 -2.93 -47.94
C ALA A 9 26.23 -3.71 -46.62
N LEU A 10 26.64 -3.09 -45.51
CA LEU A 10 26.37 -3.59 -44.16
C LEU A 10 24.89 -3.38 -43.83
N LEU A 11 24.11 -4.47 -43.85
CA LEU A 11 22.77 -4.54 -43.28
C LEU A 11 22.88 -4.49 -41.75
N LEU A 12 22.60 -3.32 -41.17
CA LEU A 12 22.37 -3.15 -39.74
C LEU A 12 20.99 -3.71 -39.39
N LEU A 13 20.95 -4.95 -38.88
CA LEU A 13 19.77 -5.49 -38.20
C LEU A 13 19.58 -4.75 -36.87
N PRO A 14 18.36 -4.30 -36.53
CA PRO A 14 18.09 -3.80 -35.18
C PRO A 14 18.13 -4.99 -34.23
N LEU A 15 19.16 -5.05 -33.39
CA LEU A 15 19.14 -5.90 -32.20
C LEU A 15 17.97 -5.41 -31.33
N SER A 16 16.86 -6.13 -31.38
CA SER A 16 15.83 -6.07 -30.35
C SER A 16 16.50 -6.45 -29.04
N ALA A 17 16.70 -5.43 -28.19
CA ALA A 17 17.15 -5.58 -26.82
C ALA A 17 16.11 -6.43 -26.08
N LEU A 18 16.35 -7.73 -26.03
CA LEU A 18 15.74 -8.63 -25.06
C LEU A 18 16.29 -8.21 -23.70
N ALA A 19 15.59 -7.28 -23.04
CA ALA A 19 15.78 -7.03 -21.63
C ALA A 19 15.39 -8.32 -20.90
N ALA A 20 16.41 -9.05 -20.48
CA ALA A 20 16.32 -10.14 -19.54
C ALA A 20 15.74 -9.61 -18.22
N ASP A 21 14.70 -10.28 -17.70
CA ASP A 21 14.54 -10.64 -16.28
C ASP A 21 13.11 -11.18 -16.00
N ALA A 22 12.91 -12.44 -16.37
CA ALA A 22 12.00 -13.42 -15.75
C ALA A 22 12.29 -14.76 -16.47
N PRO A 23 12.94 -15.76 -15.83
CA PRO A 23 13.52 -16.89 -16.57
C PRO A 23 12.54 -17.77 -17.36
N ASN A 24 11.23 -17.63 -17.21
CA ASN A 24 10.27 -18.66 -17.66
C ASN A 24 8.96 -18.10 -18.26
N CYS A 25 9.00 -17.02 -19.05
CA CYS A 25 7.81 -16.56 -19.76
C CYS A 25 7.66 -17.20 -21.15
N LYS A 26 6.71 -18.12 -21.34
CA LYS A 26 6.52 -18.84 -22.61
C LYS A 26 5.98 -17.95 -23.73
N PHE A 27 4.98 -17.14 -23.43
CA PHE A 27 4.42 -16.16 -24.35
C PHE A 27 4.49 -14.78 -23.69
N THR A 28 5.07 -13.81 -24.39
CA THR A 28 5.30 -12.45 -23.87
C THR A 28 4.92 -11.41 -24.92
N ALA A 29 4.41 -10.27 -24.47
CA ALA A 29 4.18 -9.12 -25.33
C ALA A 29 4.30 -7.82 -24.52
N ALA A 30 4.89 -6.79 -25.13
CA ALA A 30 4.96 -5.46 -24.54
C ALA A 30 3.57 -4.84 -24.38
N ARG A 31 3.42 -4.00 -23.37
CA ARG A 31 2.24 -3.16 -23.11
C ARG A 31 2.72 -1.75 -22.86
N THR A 32 2.14 -0.80 -23.57
CA THR A 32 2.44 0.62 -23.42
C THR A 32 1.13 1.38 -23.48
N LEU A 33 0.93 2.29 -22.54
CA LEU A 33 -0.25 3.13 -22.42
C LEU A 33 0.14 4.53 -21.99
N LYS A 34 -0.08 5.50 -22.88
CA LYS A 34 -0.01 6.91 -22.52
C LYS A 34 -1.29 7.33 -21.81
N LEU A 35 -1.16 7.89 -20.60
CA LEU A 35 -2.30 8.27 -19.78
C LEU A 35 -2.98 9.53 -20.32
N ASP A 36 -4.29 9.45 -20.56
CA ASP A 36 -5.10 10.61 -20.97
C ASP A 36 -5.69 11.32 -19.75
N THR A 37 -4.86 12.14 -19.12
CA THR A 37 -5.21 12.83 -17.87
C THR A 37 -5.90 14.17 -18.12
N ALA A 38 -6.22 14.50 -19.37
CA ALA A 38 -6.83 15.76 -19.73
C ALA A 38 -8.21 15.93 -19.05
N GLY A 39 -8.33 17.01 -18.27
CA GLY A 39 -9.54 17.32 -17.49
C GLY A 39 -9.88 16.31 -16.39
N ALA A 40 -9.00 15.34 -16.09
CA ALA A 40 -9.21 14.39 -15.00
C ALA A 40 -8.87 15.08 -13.66
N ARG A 41 -9.66 14.79 -12.63
CA ARG A 41 -9.45 15.28 -11.27
C ARG A 41 -8.77 14.25 -10.37
N ALA A 42 -8.74 12.99 -10.78
CA ALA A 42 -8.03 11.91 -10.11
C ALA A 42 -7.68 10.80 -11.11
N VAL A 43 -6.65 10.02 -10.76
CA VAL A 43 -6.28 8.79 -11.47
C VAL A 43 -6.61 7.60 -10.57
N VAL A 44 -7.36 6.64 -11.07
CA VAL A 44 -7.63 5.36 -10.40
C VAL A 44 -6.91 4.27 -11.18
N ILE A 45 -6.13 3.43 -10.51
CA ILE A 45 -5.48 2.28 -11.14
C ILE A 45 -6.00 0.99 -10.49
N GLU A 46 -6.68 0.19 -11.29
CA GLU A 46 -7.16 -1.15 -10.95
C GLU A 46 -6.07 -2.16 -11.30
N VAL A 47 -5.35 -2.62 -10.29
CA VAL A 47 -4.20 -3.53 -10.43
C VAL A 47 -4.64 -4.99 -10.52
N ASN A 48 -5.73 -5.37 -9.83
CA ASN A 48 -6.25 -6.73 -9.79
C ASN A 48 -5.16 -7.75 -9.36
N GLN A 49 -4.94 -8.82 -10.11
CA GLN A 49 -3.95 -9.88 -9.84
C GLN A 49 -2.56 -9.62 -10.46
N HIS A 50 -2.21 -8.37 -10.72
CA HIS A 50 -1.04 -7.99 -11.51
C HIS A 50 -0.10 -7.10 -10.71
N ASP A 51 1.07 -6.81 -11.28
CA ASP A 51 2.09 -6.03 -10.61
C ASP A 51 2.19 -4.62 -11.21
N LEU A 52 2.27 -3.63 -10.33
CA LEU A 52 2.36 -2.22 -10.68
C LEU A 52 3.47 -1.50 -9.93
N LYS A 53 4.32 -0.76 -10.65
CA LYS A 53 5.28 0.19 -10.06
C LYS A 53 5.18 1.57 -10.68
N VAL A 54 4.67 2.55 -9.95
CA VAL A 54 4.48 3.92 -10.46
C VAL A 54 5.21 4.97 -9.66
N VAL A 55 5.76 5.96 -10.37
CA VAL A 55 6.34 7.15 -9.77
C VAL A 55 5.54 8.37 -10.21
N ALA A 56 4.98 9.10 -9.25
CA ALA A 56 4.36 10.39 -9.53
C ALA A 56 5.46 11.40 -9.88
N SER A 57 5.39 11.95 -11.10
CA SER A 57 6.33 12.99 -11.56
C SER A 57 5.62 14.09 -12.34
N LYS A 58 6.32 15.22 -12.54
CA LYS A 58 5.78 16.36 -13.28
C LYS A 58 5.58 15.99 -14.75
N GLY A 59 4.40 16.28 -15.28
CA GLY A 59 4.07 16.06 -16.69
C GLY A 59 2.87 15.14 -16.88
N GLY A 60 2.76 14.55 -18.06
CA GLY A 60 1.79 13.48 -18.30
C GLY A 60 2.19 12.18 -17.61
N GLY A 61 1.34 11.16 -17.72
CA GLY A 61 1.67 9.81 -17.29
C GLY A 61 1.87 8.88 -18.48
N GLN A 62 2.74 7.89 -18.30
CA GLN A 62 2.89 6.77 -19.22
C GLN A 62 3.17 5.52 -18.42
N LEU A 63 2.49 4.44 -18.77
CA LEU A 63 2.74 3.11 -18.24
C LEU A 63 3.29 2.22 -19.34
N ASP A 64 4.30 1.45 -19.01
CA ASP A 64 5.00 0.51 -19.87
C ASP A 64 5.21 -0.79 -19.12
N GLY A 65 5.36 -1.89 -19.84
CA GLY A 65 5.57 -3.17 -19.20
C GLY A 65 5.36 -4.33 -20.14
N ARG A 66 5.07 -5.48 -19.55
CA ARG A 66 4.92 -6.73 -20.27
C ARG A 66 3.72 -7.53 -19.76
N ALA A 67 3.10 -8.21 -20.70
CA ALA A 67 2.18 -9.30 -20.45
C ALA A 67 2.94 -10.62 -20.59
N CYS A 68 2.72 -11.55 -19.66
CA CYS A 68 3.33 -12.86 -19.69
C CYS A 68 2.30 -13.96 -19.44
N ALA A 69 2.31 -15.02 -20.25
CA ALA A 69 1.37 -16.12 -20.08
C ALA A 69 1.91 -17.49 -20.54
N SER A 70 1.28 -18.55 -20.03
CA SER A 70 1.58 -19.95 -20.39
C SER A 70 0.98 -20.39 -21.74
N SER A 71 0.04 -19.61 -22.31
CA SER A 71 -0.56 -19.82 -23.63
C SER A 71 -0.74 -18.49 -24.38
N GLN A 72 -0.75 -18.55 -25.72
CA GLN A 72 -1.01 -17.36 -26.56
C GLN A 72 -2.41 -16.78 -26.28
N GLU A 73 -3.42 -17.65 -26.15
CA GLU A 73 -4.79 -17.22 -25.82
C GLU A 73 -4.83 -16.38 -24.54
N TRP A 74 -4.12 -16.82 -23.49
CA TRP A 74 -4.10 -16.07 -22.23
C TRP A 74 -3.30 -14.78 -22.33
N LEU A 75 -2.26 -14.75 -23.16
CA LEU A 75 -1.52 -13.52 -23.44
C LEU A 75 -2.43 -12.47 -24.11
N ASP A 76 -3.28 -12.91 -25.05
CA ASP A 76 -4.20 -12.04 -25.78
C ASP A 76 -5.33 -11.48 -24.87
N GLN A 77 -5.62 -12.17 -23.76
CA GLN A 77 -6.57 -11.72 -22.74
C GLN A 77 -5.98 -10.68 -21.79
N LEU A 78 -4.65 -10.52 -21.72
CA LEU A 78 -4.01 -9.56 -20.81
C LEU A 78 -4.00 -8.16 -21.41
N VAL A 79 -4.85 -7.30 -20.86
CA VAL A 79 -5.15 -5.96 -21.36
C VAL A 79 -4.68 -4.90 -20.36
N LEU A 80 -3.95 -3.92 -20.87
CA LEU A 80 -3.67 -2.65 -20.19
C LEU A 80 -4.43 -1.56 -20.93
N ASP A 81 -5.47 -1.01 -20.31
CA ASP A 81 -6.30 0.02 -20.93
C ASP A 81 -6.68 1.15 -19.95
N GLN A 82 -7.35 2.16 -20.49
CA GLN A 82 -7.91 3.24 -19.71
C GLN A 82 -9.30 3.61 -20.21
N ARG A 83 -10.11 4.13 -19.29
CA ARG A 83 -11.45 4.65 -19.55
C ARG A 83 -11.74 5.87 -18.68
N ARG A 84 -12.72 6.65 -19.07
CA ARG A 84 -13.16 7.82 -18.30
C ARG A 84 -14.45 7.50 -17.55
N GLU A 85 -14.42 7.69 -16.24
CA GLU A 85 -15.60 7.54 -15.38
C GLU A 85 -15.86 8.87 -14.67
N GLY A 86 -16.79 9.65 -15.21
CA GLY A 86 -17.04 11.02 -14.74
C GLY A 86 -15.79 11.90 -14.90
N ASP A 87 -15.25 12.36 -13.77
CA ASP A 87 -14.05 13.19 -13.68
C ASP A 87 -12.77 12.38 -13.37
N LYS A 88 -12.85 11.05 -13.32
CA LYS A 88 -11.72 10.17 -13.06
C LYS A 88 -11.19 9.52 -14.33
N LEU A 89 -9.88 9.43 -14.45
CA LEU A 89 -9.22 8.51 -15.37
C LEU A 89 -9.06 7.17 -14.66
N VAL A 90 -9.68 6.11 -15.18
CA VAL A 90 -9.52 4.76 -14.65
C VAL A 90 -8.62 3.96 -15.59
N VAL A 91 -7.50 3.49 -15.06
CA VAL A 91 -6.54 2.62 -15.75
C VAL A 91 -6.74 1.21 -15.21
N SER A 92 -6.88 0.21 -16.09
CA SER A 92 -7.13 -1.17 -15.69
C SER A 92 -6.05 -2.10 -16.22
N LEU A 93 -5.46 -2.87 -15.31
CA LEU A 93 -4.67 -4.05 -15.63
C LEU A 93 -5.64 -5.22 -15.45
N ARG A 94 -6.09 -5.81 -16.55
CA ARG A 94 -7.14 -6.83 -16.49
C ARG A 94 -6.87 -8.01 -17.40
N ARG A 95 -7.54 -9.12 -17.08
CA ARG A 95 -7.58 -10.30 -17.90
C ARG A 95 -9.01 -10.51 -18.42
N ASP A 96 -9.18 -10.38 -19.72
CA ASP A 96 -10.46 -10.47 -20.39
C ASP A 96 -10.78 -11.90 -20.78
N GLY A 97 -11.63 -12.57 -20.01
CA GLY A 97 -12.11 -13.90 -20.40
C GLY A 97 -12.92 -14.57 -19.32
N ARG A 98 -13.97 -15.29 -19.72
CA ARG A 98 -14.66 -16.23 -18.83
C ARG A 98 -13.91 -17.55 -18.86
N HIS A 99 -13.28 -17.93 -17.76
CA HIS A 99 -12.66 -19.25 -17.70
C HIS A 99 -13.77 -20.32 -17.64
N SER A 100 -13.87 -21.14 -18.69
CA SER A 100 -14.73 -22.31 -18.74
C SER A 100 -13.84 -23.55 -18.85
N GLY A 101 -13.17 -23.93 -17.77
CA GLY A 101 -12.27 -25.09 -17.76
C GLY A 101 -11.62 -25.34 -16.41
N ILE A 102 -11.30 -26.61 -16.13
CA ILE A 102 -10.45 -27.02 -15.00
C ILE A 102 -9.03 -27.05 -15.54
N SER A 103 -8.17 -26.12 -15.10
CA SER A 103 -6.80 -26.06 -15.59
C SER A 103 -5.93 -27.14 -14.96
N LEU A 104 -5.49 -28.12 -15.75
CA LEU A 104 -4.53 -29.16 -15.38
C LEU A 104 -3.15 -28.77 -15.95
N GLY A 105 -2.34 -28.03 -15.18
CA GLY A 105 -0.97 -27.63 -15.56
C GLY A 105 -0.44 -26.40 -14.82
N ASN A 106 0.82 -26.01 -15.12
CA ASN A 106 1.43 -24.78 -14.59
C ASN A 106 0.92 -23.55 -15.36
N SER A 107 -0.22 -23.06 -14.91
CA SER A 107 -1.01 -22.04 -15.56
C SER A 107 -0.74 -20.66 -14.98
N TYR A 108 -0.23 -19.74 -15.79
CA TYR A 108 0.02 -18.36 -15.37
C TYR A 108 -0.37 -17.36 -16.46
N ALA A 109 -0.88 -16.21 -16.05
CA ALA A 109 -1.11 -15.05 -16.90
C ALA A 109 -1.09 -13.79 -16.03
N TRP A 110 -0.10 -12.91 -16.23
CA TRP A 110 0.10 -11.72 -15.43
C TRP A 110 0.62 -10.55 -16.25
N LEU A 111 0.35 -9.34 -15.75
CA LEU A 111 0.90 -8.08 -16.23
C LEU A 111 1.92 -7.58 -15.20
N ASP A 112 3.05 -7.08 -15.69
CA ASP A 112 4.10 -6.44 -14.91
C ASP A 112 4.31 -5.06 -15.53
N ILE A 113 3.71 -4.06 -14.90
CA ILE A 113 3.59 -2.70 -15.42
C ILE A 113 4.35 -1.73 -14.52
N HIS A 114 5.10 -0.83 -15.13
CA HIS A 114 5.78 0.25 -14.45
C HIS A 114 5.61 1.56 -15.22
N GLY A 115 5.87 2.70 -14.57
CA GLY A 115 5.88 3.97 -15.28
C GLY A 115 5.63 5.18 -14.39
N SER A 116 5.07 6.22 -14.99
CA SER A 116 4.76 7.48 -14.32
C SER A 116 3.28 7.84 -14.35
N VAL A 117 2.88 8.53 -13.29
CA VAL A 117 1.57 9.20 -13.19
C VAL A 117 1.79 10.69 -12.90
N PRO A 118 0.83 11.56 -13.21
CA PRO A 118 0.95 12.98 -12.86
C PRO A 118 1.03 13.17 -11.36
N ASP A 119 1.95 14.03 -10.93
CA ASP A 119 2.21 14.30 -9.51
C ASP A 119 1.37 15.40 -8.88
N ASN A 120 0.39 15.90 -9.61
CA ASN A 120 -0.53 16.97 -9.26
C ASN A 120 -1.99 16.49 -9.18
N LEU A 121 -2.24 15.20 -9.37
CA LEU A 121 -3.55 14.57 -9.24
C LEU A 121 -3.53 13.59 -8.06
N PRO A 122 -4.64 13.49 -7.30
CA PRO A 122 -4.89 12.36 -6.40
C PRO A 122 -4.81 11.02 -7.14
N LEU A 123 -4.16 10.06 -6.50
CA LEU A 123 -4.06 8.69 -6.98
C LEU A 123 -4.89 7.75 -6.10
N GLN A 124 -5.70 6.90 -6.72
CA GLN A 124 -6.34 5.76 -6.07
C GLN A 124 -5.78 4.46 -6.64
N LEU A 125 -5.29 3.57 -5.79
CA LEU A 125 -4.84 2.24 -6.16
C LEU A 125 -5.83 1.21 -5.62
N LYS A 126 -6.28 0.30 -6.49
CA LYS A 126 -7.08 -0.86 -6.12
C LYS A 126 -6.28 -2.12 -6.43
N VAL A 127 -5.72 -2.71 -5.38
CA VAL A 127 -4.83 -3.87 -5.45
C VAL A 127 -5.64 -5.10 -5.10
N GLY A 128 -5.70 -6.07 -6.02
CA GLY A 128 -6.42 -7.31 -5.82
C GLY A 128 -5.54 -8.34 -5.13
N SER A 129 -4.88 -9.18 -5.93
CA SER A 129 -3.99 -10.26 -5.46
C SER A 129 -2.55 -10.16 -5.99
N GLY A 130 -2.24 -9.13 -6.79
CA GLY A 130 -0.86 -8.81 -7.16
C GLY A 130 -0.36 -7.61 -6.36
N ASP A 131 0.80 -7.08 -6.74
CA ASP A 131 1.50 -6.10 -5.91
C ASP A 131 1.53 -4.70 -6.52
N ALA A 132 1.51 -3.67 -5.69
CA ALA A 132 1.61 -2.29 -6.14
C ALA A 132 2.63 -1.48 -5.35
N SER A 133 3.43 -0.66 -6.05
CA SER A 133 4.27 0.34 -5.42
C SER A 133 4.05 1.71 -6.05
N VAL A 134 3.95 2.73 -5.18
CA VAL A 134 3.81 4.13 -5.58
C VAL A 134 4.81 5.00 -4.85
N GLU A 135 5.43 5.91 -5.60
CA GLU A 135 6.34 6.91 -5.06
C GLU A 135 5.89 8.33 -5.39
N ASN A 136 6.06 9.26 -4.44
CA ASN A 136 5.90 10.71 -4.61
C ASN A 136 4.50 11.22 -4.97
N ALA A 137 3.44 10.45 -4.67
CA ALA A 137 2.06 10.86 -4.94
C ALA A 137 1.71 12.17 -4.21
N GLN A 138 0.84 12.98 -4.82
CA GLN A 138 0.31 14.18 -4.16
C GLN A 138 -0.59 13.81 -2.98
N SER A 139 -1.51 12.90 -3.19
CA SER A 139 -2.40 12.29 -2.19
C SER A 139 -2.73 10.89 -2.69
N LEU A 140 -2.99 9.99 -1.74
CA LEU A 140 -3.10 8.57 -2.05
C LEU A 140 -4.30 7.94 -1.36
N SER A 141 -5.08 7.17 -2.11
CA SER A 141 -6.06 6.22 -1.59
C SER A 141 -5.62 4.82 -2.00
N VAL A 142 -5.49 3.87 -1.07
CA VAL A 142 -5.07 2.49 -1.38
C VAL A 142 -6.10 1.51 -0.82
N ASP A 143 -6.69 0.72 -1.69
CA ASP A 143 -7.56 -0.40 -1.34
C ASP A 143 -6.81 -1.69 -1.67
N VAL A 144 -6.38 -2.44 -0.64
CA VAL A 144 -5.59 -3.66 -0.78
C VAL A 144 -6.45 -4.88 -0.44
N GLY A 145 -6.55 -5.83 -1.36
CA GLY A 145 -7.24 -7.11 -1.19
C GLY A 145 -6.36 -8.12 -0.46
N SER A 146 -5.69 -8.98 -1.22
CA SER A 146 -4.83 -10.08 -0.74
C SER A 146 -3.39 -10.02 -1.26
N GLY A 147 -3.06 -9.08 -2.15
CA GLY A 147 -1.68 -8.79 -2.53
C GLY A 147 -1.12 -7.63 -1.72
N ASP A 148 0.06 -7.13 -2.08
CA ASP A 148 0.77 -6.17 -1.22
C ASP A 148 0.88 -4.77 -1.84
N ALA A 149 0.98 -3.76 -0.99
CA ALA A 149 1.17 -2.38 -1.41
C ALA A 149 2.31 -1.68 -0.68
N VAL A 150 3.04 -0.84 -1.41
CA VAL A 150 4.09 0.01 -0.85
C VAL A 150 3.90 1.45 -1.30
N ALA A 151 3.76 2.37 -0.36
CA ALA A 151 3.65 3.79 -0.61
C ALA A 151 4.85 4.53 -0.02
N ARG A 152 5.58 5.29 -0.83
CA ARG A 152 6.74 6.09 -0.37
C ARG A 152 6.64 7.55 -0.77
N GLY A 153 6.96 8.44 0.15
CA GLY A 153 7.10 9.87 -0.12
C GLY A 153 5.80 10.57 -0.54
N THR A 154 4.65 10.06 -0.11
CA THR A 154 3.38 10.74 -0.37
C THR A 154 3.40 12.11 0.32
N ARG A 155 3.12 13.18 -0.43
CA ARG A 155 3.25 14.55 0.09
C ARG A 155 2.05 14.98 0.93
N GLY A 156 0.87 14.49 0.55
CA GLY A 156 -0.42 14.81 1.16
C GLY A 156 -0.92 13.67 2.04
N SER A 157 -2.24 13.55 2.17
CA SER A 157 -2.87 12.54 3.00
C SER A 157 -2.85 11.17 2.32
N ILE A 158 -2.78 10.13 3.15
CA ILE A 158 -2.97 8.74 2.74
C ILE A 158 -4.26 8.24 3.38
N HIS A 159 -5.13 7.67 2.55
CA HIS A 159 -6.30 6.91 2.96
C HIS A 159 -6.07 5.45 2.56
N ALA A 160 -6.32 4.51 3.47
CA ALA A 160 -6.05 3.10 3.19
C ALA A 160 -7.15 2.19 3.75
N ALA A 161 -7.40 1.09 3.05
CA ALA A 161 -8.15 -0.05 3.52
C ALA A 161 -7.42 -1.32 3.08
N VAL A 162 -7.18 -2.24 4.02
CA VAL A 162 -6.39 -3.44 3.78
C VAL A 162 -7.19 -4.66 4.22
N GLY A 163 -7.33 -5.64 3.34
CA GLY A 163 -7.98 -6.92 3.57
C GLY A 163 -7.03 -7.90 4.24
N SER A 164 -6.46 -8.80 3.45
CA SER A 164 -5.59 -9.91 3.90
C SER A 164 -4.15 -9.83 3.40
N GLY A 165 -3.82 -8.87 2.54
CA GLY A 165 -2.43 -8.59 2.17
C GLY A 165 -1.84 -7.45 3.00
N ASP A 166 -0.64 -7.00 2.63
CA ASP A 166 0.14 -6.09 3.46
C ASP A 166 0.26 -4.68 2.88
N LEU A 167 0.46 -3.68 3.74
CA LEU A 167 0.70 -2.30 3.33
C LEU A 167 1.85 -1.67 4.10
N ASN A 168 2.87 -1.25 3.36
CA ASN A 168 4.00 -0.50 3.88
C ASN A 168 3.93 0.97 3.45
N ILE A 169 3.97 1.90 4.41
CA ILE A 169 3.88 3.34 4.18
C ILE A 169 5.11 4.03 4.77
N ASP A 170 5.92 4.67 3.91
CA ASP A 170 6.99 5.58 4.31
C ASP A 170 6.63 7.02 3.91
N GLY A 171 6.19 7.82 4.88
CA GLY A 171 5.92 9.22 4.67
C GLY A 171 4.48 9.51 4.20
N GLY A 172 3.96 10.61 4.72
CA GLY A 172 2.63 11.14 4.46
C GLY A 172 2.40 12.37 5.33
N SER A 173 1.61 13.34 4.88
CA SER A 173 1.23 14.47 5.76
C SER A 173 0.26 14.04 6.87
N SER A 174 -0.54 13.02 6.61
CA SER A 174 -1.45 12.38 7.57
C SER A 174 -1.79 10.97 7.08
N LEU A 175 -2.19 10.10 8.01
CA LEU A 175 -2.67 8.76 7.71
C LEU A 175 -4.11 8.58 8.20
N ASN A 176 -4.97 8.05 7.34
CA ASN A 176 -6.30 7.56 7.69
C ASN A 176 -6.45 6.12 7.21
N LEU A 177 -6.16 5.16 8.08
CA LEU A 177 -6.35 3.74 7.84
C LEU A 177 -7.79 3.35 8.26
N LEU A 178 -8.68 3.21 7.28
CA LEU A 178 -10.10 2.94 7.52
C LEU A 178 -10.30 1.57 8.16
N SER A 179 -9.63 0.55 7.62
CA SER A 179 -9.71 -0.82 8.12
C SER A 179 -8.45 -1.62 7.79
N LEU A 180 -8.09 -2.52 8.71
CA LEU A 180 -7.15 -3.61 8.52
C LEU A 180 -7.85 -4.92 8.82
N GLY A 181 -7.84 -5.86 7.89
CA GLY A 181 -8.44 -7.19 8.06
C GLY A 181 -7.51 -8.14 8.79
N SER A 182 -6.81 -8.98 8.04
CA SER A 182 -5.95 -10.07 8.53
C SER A 182 -4.50 -10.00 8.04
N GLY A 183 -4.15 -9.07 7.16
CA GLY A 183 -2.76 -8.78 6.81
C GLY A 183 -2.18 -7.68 7.69
N ASP A 184 -1.01 -7.17 7.35
CA ASP A 184 -0.26 -6.27 8.23
C ASP A 184 -0.09 -4.86 7.64
N VAL A 185 -0.09 -3.85 8.52
CA VAL A 185 0.22 -2.47 8.14
C VAL A 185 1.40 -1.95 8.91
N ASN A 186 2.45 -1.57 8.19
CA ASN A 186 3.61 -0.87 8.73
C ASN A 186 3.65 0.56 8.18
N ALA A 187 3.37 1.55 9.02
CA ALA A 187 3.48 2.95 8.67
C ALA A 187 4.58 3.65 9.47
N HIS A 188 5.38 4.46 8.79
CA HIS A 188 6.41 5.27 9.43
C HIS A 188 6.51 6.67 8.80
N ASN A 189 7.11 7.60 9.55
CA ASN A 189 7.36 8.98 9.13
C ASN A 189 6.08 9.80 8.81
N ILE A 190 5.05 9.69 9.64
CA ILE A 190 3.80 10.43 9.46
C ILE A 190 3.94 11.87 9.96
N GLY A 191 3.78 12.83 9.06
CA GLY A 191 4.03 14.25 9.31
C GLY A 191 2.99 14.98 10.14
N GLY A 192 1.84 14.36 10.38
CA GLY A 192 0.70 14.89 11.13
C GLY A 192 0.01 13.78 11.90
N ASP A 193 -1.32 13.80 11.94
CA ASP A 193 -2.09 12.80 12.68
C ASP A 193 -2.17 11.46 11.93
N ALA A 194 -2.22 10.38 12.70
CA ALA A 194 -2.49 9.02 12.24
C ALA A 194 -3.79 8.52 12.89
N VAL A 195 -4.82 8.28 12.08
CA VAL A 195 -6.11 7.76 12.52
C VAL A 195 -6.32 6.38 11.92
N THR A 196 -6.65 5.42 12.77
CA THR A 196 -7.02 4.06 12.37
C THR A 196 -8.42 3.74 12.88
N GLY A 197 -9.28 3.27 11.99
CA GLY A 197 -10.62 2.83 12.32
C GLY A 197 -10.61 1.46 12.99
N THR A 198 -10.79 0.40 12.20
CA THR A 198 -10.91 -0.98 12.71
C THR A 198 -9.72 -1.83 12.31
N VAL A 199 -9.08 -2.49 13.28
CA VAL A 199 -8.11 -3.56 13.05
C VAL A 199 -8.77 -4.89 13.43
N GLY A 200 -8.77 -5.84 12.51
CA GLY A 200 -9.32 -7.18 12.70
C GLY A 200 -8.35 -8.07 13.46
N SER A 201 -7.71 -9.00 12.73
CA SER A 201 -6.79 -10.00 13.27
C SER A 201 -5.35 -9.82 12.79
N GLY A 202 -5.09 -8.85 11.91
CA GLY A 202 -3.75 -8.54 11.45
C GLY A 202 -3.07 -7.45 12.29
N ASP A 203 -1.77 -7.26 12.09
CA ASP A 203 -0.96 -6.45 12.99
C ASP A 203 -0.75 -5.03 12.45
N LEU A 204 -0.81 -4.06 13.36
CA LEU A 204 -0.63 -2.65 13.04
C LEU A 204 0.60 -2.10 13.75
N LYS A 205 1.58 -1.66 12.96
CA LYS A 205 2.75 -0.92 13.46
C LYS A 205 2.77 0.48 12.88
N ILE A 206 2.68 1.49 13.75
CA ILE A 206 2.80 2.89 13.37
C ILE A 206 3.91 3.56 14.19
N THR A 207 4.92 4.06 13.49
CA THR A 207 6.11 4.66 14.10
C THR A 207 6.36 6.08 13.58
N ASP A 208 7.04 6.93 14.37
CA ASP A 208 7.45 8.29 13.96
C ASP A 208 6.28 9.17 13.50
N VAL A 209 5.36 9.46 14.42
CA VAL A 209 4.19 10.31 14.17
C VAL A 209 4.42 11.69 14.78
N ARG A 210 4.34 12.76 13.98
CA ARG A 210 4.50 14.14 14.48
C ARG A 210 3.24 14.70 15.15
N GLY A 211 2.07 14.21 14.76
CA GLY A 211 0.80 14.57 15.36
C GLY A 211 0.35 13.60 16.45
N ASN A 212 -0.96 13.46 16.58
CA ASN A 212 -1.61 12.49 17.45
C ASN A 212 -1.82 11.15 16.72
N ALA A 213 -1.93 10.08 17.49
CA ALA A 213 -2.39 8.79 16.98
C ALA A 213 -3.73 8.41 17.61
N ARG A 214 -4.66 7.91 16.80
CA ARG A 214 -5.95 7.42 17.26
C ARG A 214 -6.23 6.06 16.63
N LEU A 215 -6.73 5.13 17.43
CA LEU A 215 -7.19 3.81 16.99
C LEU A 215 -8.57 3.53 17.59
N ASP A 216 -9.59 3.28 16.77
CA ASP A 216 -10.96 3.16 17.28
C ASP A 216 -11.27 1.76 17.84
N THR A 217 -10.94 0.70 17.11
CA THR A 217 -11.27 -0.68 17.51
C THR A 217 -10.24 -1.69 17.00
N VAL A 218 -9.90 -2.65 17.86
CA VAL A 218 -8.99 -3.77 17.59
C VAL A 218 -9.70 -5.06 17.97
N GLY A 219 -9.67 -6.04 17.08
CA GLY A 219 -10.11 -7.39 17.33
C GLY A 219 -9.05 -8.17 18.09
N SER A 220 -8.25 -8.93 17.35
CA SER A 220 -7.29 -9.90 17.89
C SER A 220 -5.85 -9.69 17.43
N GLY A 221 -5.59 -8.76 16.52
CA GLY A 221 -4.23 -8.42 16.07
C GLY A 221 -3.49 -7.51 17.06
N ASP A 222 -2.17 -7.49 16.97
CA ASP A 222 -1.30 -6.71 17.85
C ASP A 222 -1.06 -5.30 17.30
N ILE A 223 -0.96 -4.34 18.22
CA ILE A 223 -0.81 -2.92 17.87
C ILE A 223 0.46 -2.37 18.49
N GLU A 224 1.32 -1.77 17.66
CA GLU A 224 2.49 -1.02 18.12
C GLU A 224 2.38 0.45 17.68
N PHE A 225 2.35 1.37 18.66
CA PHE A 225 2.58 2.79 18.43
C PHE A 225 3.89 3.22 19.08
N LYS A 226 4.83 3.75 18.28
CA LYS A 226 6.13 4.17 18.80
C LYS A 226 6.58 5.53 18.28
N ARG A 227 7.18 6.34 19.16
CA ARG A 227 7.67 7.71 18.85
C ARG A 227 6.56 8.61 18.30
N VAL A 228 5.49 8.75 19.06
CA VAL A 228 4.39 9.68 18.75
C VAL A 228 4.64 10.98 19.50
N GLN A 229 4.75 12.10 18.79
CA GLN A 229 5.01 13.42 19.42
C GLN A 229 3.78 13.97 20.15
N GLY A 230 2.57 13.70 19.62
CA GLY A 230 1.30 14.06 20.23
C GLY A 230 0.79 13.02 21.22
N SER A 231 -0.54 13.02 21.43
CA SER A 231 -1.23 12.06 22.30
C SER A 231 -1.64 10.81 21.53
N VAL A 232 -1.84 9.71 22.25
CA VAL A 232 -2.38 8.45 21.72
C VAL A 232 -3.74 8.16 22.37
N GLU A 233 -4.74 7.90 21.54
CA GLU A 233 -6.04 7.41 21.97
C GLU A 233 -6.31 6.03 21.38
N VAL A 234 -6.48 5.03 22.23
CA VAL A 234 -6.89 3.67 21.84
C VAL A 234 -8.30 3.43 22.36
N GLY A 235 -9.18 3.02 21.46
CA GLY A 235 -10.59 2.85 21.74
C GLY A 235 -10.89 1.54 22.45
N VAL A 236 -11.33 0.54 21.69
CA VAL A 236 -11.67 -0.77 22.23
C VAL A 236 -10.69 -1.80 21.70
N VAL A 237 -10.05 -2.53 22.60
CA VAL A 237 -9.15 -3.62 22.27
C VAL A 237 -9.78 -4.93 22.72
N GLY A 238 -9.92 -5.89 21.80
CA GLY A 238 -10.42 -7.22 22.10
C GLY A 238 -9.37 -8.08 22.80
N SER A 239 -8.69 -8.93 22.04
CA SER A 239 -7.78 -9.95 22.56
C SER A 239 -6.31 -9.77 22.14
N GLY A 240 -6.02 -8.85 21.22
CA GLY A 240 -4.66 -8.53 20.82
C GLY A 240 -3.94 -7.64 21.85
N GLY A 241 -2.61 -7.63 21.79
CA GLY A 241 -1.74 -6.80 22.62
C GLY A 241 -1.63 -5.37 22.11
N VAL A 242 -1.30 -4.45 23.01
CA VAL A 242 -1.05 -3.04 22.66
C VAL A 242 0.25 -2.56 23.28
N ASP A 243 1.21 -2.25 22.43
CA ASP A 243 2.51 -1.72 22.81
C ASP A 243 2.60 -0.23 22.45
N LEU A 244 2.74 0.61 23.48
CA LEU A 244 2.83 2.07 23.34
C LEU A 244 4.18 2.55 23.87
N ALA A 245 5.02 3.12 23.01
CA ALA A 245 6.36 3.53 23.37
C ALA A 245 6.71 4.96 22.93
N ASP A 246 7.43 5.70 23.77
CA ASP A 246 7.96 7.04 23.47
C ASP A 246 6.88 8.06 23.05
N ILE A 247 5.87 8.25 23.90
CA ILE A 247 4.72 9.13 23.65
C ILE A 247 4.95 10.52 24.27
N GLY A 248 4.85 11.57 23.44
CA GLY A 248 5.07 12.96 23.84
C GLY A 248 3.87 13.61 24.55
N GLY A 249 2.65 13.14 24.28
CA GLY A 249 1.42 13.59 24.90
C GLY A 249 0.85 12.63 25.94
N ASN A 250 -0.47 12.63 26.07
CA ASN A 250 -1.19 11.70 26.94
C ASN A 250 -1.47 10.38 26.23
N VAL A 251 -1.64 9.32 27.01
CA VAL A 251 -2.18 8.04 26.54
C VAL A 251 -3.54 7.82 27.20
N HIS A 252 -4.55 7.55 26.37
CA HIS A 252 -5.89 7.19 26.83
C HIS A 252 -6.34 5.89 26.15
N VAL A 253 -6.64 4.87 26.97
CA VAL A 253 -7.21 3.60 26.51
C VAL A 253 -8.62 3.46 27.07
N ARG A 254 -9.64 3.45 26.20
CA ARG A 254 -11.05 3.42 26.65
C ARG A 254 -11.44 2.05 27.22
N SER A 255 -11.02 0.98 26.57
CA SER A 255 -11.32 -0.38 27.03
C SER A 255 -10.37 -1.39 26.43
N HIS A 256 -9.97 -2.36 27.23
CA HIS A 256 -9.22 -3.53 26.77
C HIS A 256 -9.80 -4.83 27.35
N GLY A 257 -9.85 -5.89 26.54
CA GLY A 257 -10.35 -7.20 26.89
C GLY A 257 -9.31 -8.11 27.56
N SER A 258 -8.72 -9.02 26.79
CA SER A 258 -7.92 -10.14 27.32
C SER A 258 -6.43 -10.15 26.95
N GLY A 259 -6.00 -9.34 25.98
CA GLY A 259 -4.57 -9.14 25.70
C GLY A 259 -3.89 -8.28 26.75
N ASP A 260 -2.62 -7.95 26.56
CA ASP A 260 -1.91 -7.09 27.53
C ASP A 260 -1.66 -5.71 26.92
N ILE A 261 -1.62 -4.69 27.78
CA ILE A 261 -1.19 -3.34 27.39
C ILE A 261 0.18 -3.10 28.01
N GLN A 262 1.17 -2.81 27.18
CA GLN A 262 2.48 -2.34 27.62
C GLN A 262 2.66 -0.88 27.24
N VAL A 263 3.01 -0.06 28.24
CA VAL A 263 3.25 1.37 28.05
C VAL A 263 4.64 1.73 28.57
N ASP A 264 5.52 2.24 27.71
CA ASP A 264 6.87 2.67 28.12
C ASP A 264 7.21 4.07 27.59
N GLY A 265 7.44 5.00 28.52
CA GLY A 265 7.90 6.34 28.17
C GLY A 265 6.77 7.24 27.69
N VAL A 266 6.01 7.80 28.63
CA VAL A 266 4.93 8.76 28.37
C VAL A 266 5.25 10.07 29.07
N ARG A 267 5.35 11.16 28.31
CA ARG A 267 5.60 12.50 28.88
C ARG A 267 4.34 13.10 29.52
N GLY A 268 3.16 12.74 29.04
CA GLY A 268 1.87 13.11 29.64
C GLY A 268 1.38 12.12 30.68
N SER A 269 0.06 12.04 30.80
CA SER A 269 -0.65 11.11 31.70
C SER A 269 -1.06 9.83 30.98
N LEU A 270 -1.19 8.74 31.73
CA LEU A 270 -1.77 7.47 31.27
C LEU A 270 -3.13 7.28 31.94
N THR A 271 -4.18 7.08 31.14
CA THR A 271 -5.52 6.74 31.62
C THR A 271 -6.03 5.50 30.91
N VAL A 272 -6.48 4.51 31.70
CA VAL A 272 -7.20 3.33 31.22
C VAL A 272 -8.55 3.30 31.92
N ASP A 273 -9.65 3.39 31.17
CA ASP A 273 -10.99 3.51 31.77
C ASP A 273 -11.54 2.14 32.20
N HIS A 274 -11.38 1.12 31.35
CA HIS A 274 -11.90 -0.23 31.58
C HIS A 274 -10.85 -1.28 31.20
N SER A 275 -10.74 -2.31 32.03
CA SER A 275 -9.85 -3.45 31.81
C SER A 275 -10.62 -4.75 32.11
N GLY A 276 -10.49 -5.72 31.21
CA GLY A 276 -11.01 -7.07 31.36
C GLY A 276 -10.05 -7.95 32.15
N SER A 277 -9.66 -9.08 31.55
CA SER A 277 -8.75 -10.04 32.19
C SER A 277 -7.27 -9.70 31.96
N GLY A 278 -6.96 -8.99 30.89
CA GLY A 278 -5.61 -8.59 30.48
C GLY A 278 -4.93 -7.60 31.40
N ASP A 279 -3.60 -7.64 31.51
CA ASP A 279 -2.84 -6.78 32.42
C ASP A 279 -2.37 -5.47 31.77
N VAL A 280 -2.11 -4.47 32.60
CA VAL A 280 -1.59 -3.17 32.15
C VAL A 280 -0.25 -2.93 32.82
N GLU A 281 0.81 -3.14 32.05
CA GLU A 281 2.17 -2.81 32.49
C GLU A 281 2.54 -1.41 32.01
N HIS A 282 3.09 -0.60 32.91
CA HIS A 282 3.56 0.72 32.54
C HIS A 282 4.89 1.07 33.19
N ARG A 283 5.73 1.79 32.45
CA ARG A 283 7.00 2.37 32.93
C ARG A 283 7.18 3.78 32.39
N ASN A 284 7.93 4.58 33.13
CA ASN A 284 8.37 5.91 32.69
C ASN A 284 7.22 6.85 32.27
N VAL A 285 6.11 6.85 33.03
CA VAL A 285 5.02 7.84 32.86
C VAL A 285 5.31 9.05 33.74
N SER A 286 5.41 10.23 33.12
CA SER A 286 5.77 11.47 33.83
C SER A 286 4.57 12.16 34.49
N GLY A 287 3.38 12.00 33.89
CA GLY A 287 2.13 12.54 34.40
C GLY A 287 1.40 11.60 35.36
N ARG A 288 0.10 11.83 35.54
CA ARG A 288 -0.74 10.98 36.39
C ARG A 288 -1.01 9.65 35.70
N VAL A 289 -0.96 8.57 36.46
CA VAL A 289 -1.45 7.24 36.04
C VAL A 289 -2.82 7.00 36.68
N THR A 290 -3.81 6.66 35.87
CA THR A 290 -5.17 6.30 36.32
C THR A 290 -5.56 4.98 35.67
N LEU A 291 -5.67 3.93 36.49
CA LEU A 291 -6.02 2.57 36.06
C LEU A 291 -7.31 2.11 36.76
N PRO A 292 -8.04 1.13 36.19
CA PRO A 292 -9.17 0.49 36.85
C PRO A 292 -8.72 -0.18 38.16
N ARG A 293 -9.65 -0.31 39.12
CA ARG A 293 -9.37 -1.05 40.35
C ARG A 293 -9.05 -2.51 39.99
N SER A 294 -8.01 -3.08 40.61
CA SER A 294 -7.48 -4.44 40.41
C SER A 294 -6.55 -4.68 39.21
N LYS A 295 -5.87 -3.63 38.74
CA LYS A 295 -4.77 -3.70 37.78
C LYS A 295 -3.57 -2.89 38.28
#